data_AF-A0A0F4INS5-F1
#
_entry.id   AF-A0A0F4INS5-F1
#
_cell.length_a   1.000
_cell.length_b   1.000
_cell.length_c   1.000
_cell.angle_alpha   90.00
_cell.angle_beta   90.00
_cell.angle_gamma   90.00
#
_symmetry.space_group_name_H-M   'P 1'
#
loop_
_entity.id
_entity.type
_entity.pdbx_description
1 polymer ?
#
loop_
_entity_poly.entity_id
_entity_poly.type
_entity_poly.pdbx_seq_one_letter_code
_entity_poly.pdbx_strand_id
1 'polypeptide(L)'
;PAALVGARLGRPVDQACARACHEATGGHPLLLTATLDALTAAGPQAHGGRLPDARDIRGIRPDALRERLAVALRGQRPPVWRLAAALAVLGGDPGHAEAPGDTESAGEDPAARLAGLDATGRAEAVRVLRRLGLLAEGPVPRFVHPVVADAVEETLAPAEARDLRLRAALLLHQGGHPAERAADQLLAV
;
A
#
# COMPACT_ATOMS: atom_id res chain seq x y z
N PRO A 1 -10.87 -20.72 -3.36
CA PRO A 1 -10.82 -19.46 -2.59
C PRO A 1 -11.93 -19.34 -1.52
N ALA A 2 -13.22 -19.42 -1.87
CA ALA A 2 -14.32 -19.27 -0.90
C ALA A 2 -14.29 -20.32 0.24
N ALA A 3 -14.05 -21.60 -0.08
CA ALA A 3 -13.94 -22.65 0.95
C ALA A 3 -12.79 -22.42 1.96
N LEU A 4 -11.65 -21.89 1.49
CA LEU A 4 -10.50 -21.58 2.35
C LEU A 4 -10.81 -20.40 3.30
N VAL A 5 -11.41 -19.34 2.76
CA VAL A 5 -11.81 -18.16 3.53
C VAL A 5 -12.88 -18.54 4.55
N GLY A 6 -13.87 -19.34 4.15
CA GLY A 6 -14.92 -19.81 5.06
C GLY A 6 -14.40 -20.72 6.17
N ALA A 7 -13.44 -21.61 5.87
CA ALA A 7 -12.80 -22.43 6.90
C ALA A 7 -12.04 -21.59 7.95
N ARG A 8 -11.35 -20.52 7.51
CA ARG A 8 -10.61 -19.61 8.42
C ARG A 8 -11.50 -18.70 9.24
N LEU A 9 -12.63 -18.25 8.68
CA LEU A 9 -13.61 -17.42 9.38
C LEU A 9 -14.60 -18.22 10.23
N GLY A 10 -14.55 -19.56 10.18
CA GLY A 10 -15.45 -20.44 10.92
C GLY A 10 -16.92 -20.37 10.47
N ARG A 11 -17.20 -19.79 9.29
CA ARG A 11 -18.54 -19.66 8.72
C ARG A 11 -18.49 -19.75 7.19
N PRO A 12 -19.53 -20.27 6.52
CA PRO A 12 -19.60 -20.25 5.07
C PRO A 12 -19.55 -18.80 4.55
N VAL A 13 -18.79 -18.59 3.46
CA VAL A 13 -18.71 -17.32 2.74
C VAL A 13 -19.13 -17.51 1.31
N ASP A 14 -19.66 -16.45 0.71
CA ASP A 14 -20.00 -16.44 -0.71
C ASP A 14 -18.76 -16.12 -1.59
N GLN A 15 -18.95 -16.25 -2.91
CA GLN A 15 -17.92 -15.91 -3.88
C GLN A 15 -17.61 -14.41 -3.93
N ALA A 16 -18.52 -13.56 -3.46
CA ALA A 16 -18.30 -12.12 -3.42
C ALA A 16 -17.27 -11.77 -2.34
N CYS A 17 -17.43 -12.31 -1.12
CA CYS A 17 -16.47 -12.17 -0.03
C CYS A 17 -15.10 -12.76 -0.41
N ALA A 18 -15.07 -13.94 -1.04
CA ALA A 18 -13.82 -14.54 -1.50
C ALA A 18 -13.07 -13.65 -2.53
N ARG A 19 -13.81 -12.99 -3.42
CA ARG A 19 -13.26 -12.02 -4.38
C ARG A 19 -12.78 -10.75 -3.68
N ALA A 20 -13.57 -10.21 -2.76
CA ALA A 20 -13.18 -9.06 -1.95
C ALA A 20 -11.86 -9.31 -1.19
N CYS A 21 -11.69 -10.50 -0.60
CA CYS A 21 -10.42 -10.90 0.03
C CYS A 21 -9.27 -10.93 -0.98
N HIS A 22 -9.50 -11.49 -2.17
CA HIS A 22 -8.48 -11.56 -3.21
C HIS A 22 -8.08 -10.16 -3.72
N GLU A 23 -9.06 -9.30 -4.00
CA GLU A 23 -8.86 -7.92 -4.48
C GLU A 23 -8.20 -7.00 -3.45
N ALA A 24 -8.52 -7.18 -2.17
CA ALA A 24 -7.93 -6.40 -1.09
C ALA A 24 -6.48 -6.82 -0.80
N THR A 25 -6.11 -8.08 -1.08
CA THR A 25 -4.81 -8.65 -0.73
C THR A 25 -3.91 -8.92 -1.95
N GLY A 26 -4.43 -8.68 -3.16
CA GLY A 26 -3.79 -9.06 -4.43
C GLY A 26 -3.47 -10.55 -4.52
N GLY A 27 -4.21 -11.39 -3.78
CA GLY A 27 -3.92 -12.82 -3.67
C GLY A 27 -2.67 -13.17 -2.87
N HIS A 28 -2.04 -12.22 -2.17
CA HIS A 28 -0.84 -12.50 -1.37
C HIS A 28 -1.20 -13.37 -0.14
N PRO A 29 -0.69 -14.61 -0.01
CA PRO A 29 -1.12 -15.53 1.04
C PRO A 29 -0.87 -15.00 2.46
N LEU A 30 0.27 -14.34 2.69
CA LEU A 30 0.57 -13.69 3.98
C LEU A 30 -0.45 -12.60 4.35
N LEU A 31 -0.75 -11.67 3.43
CA LEU A 31 -1.74 -10.61 3.66
C LEU A 31 -3.12 -11.20 3.92
N LEU A 32 -3.54 -12.16 3.09
CA LEU A 32 -4.81 -12.86 3.26
C LEU A 32 -4.90 -13.52 4.64
N THR A 33 -3.87 -14.27 5.04
CA THR A 33 -3.88 -14.99 6.31
C THR A 33 -3.95 -14.03 7.49
N ALA A 34 -3.10 -12.99 7.50
CA ALA A 34 -3.08 -12.03 8.60
C ALA A 34 -4.38 -11.21 8.70
N THR A 35 -4.98 -10.83 7.57
CA THR A 35 -6.25 -10.10 7.58
C THR A 35 -7.40 -10.99 8.03
N LEU A 36 -7.43 -12.27 7.63
CA LEU A 36 -8.42 -13.23 8.11
C LEU A 36 -8.26 -13.53 9.61
N ASP A 37 -7.04 -13.67 10.10
CA ASP A 37 -6.77 -13.91 11.52
C ASP A 37 -7.22 -12.69 12.36
N ALA A 38 -6.99 -11.46 11.87
CA ALA A 38 -7.50 -10.24 12.50
C ALA A 38 -9.04 -10.13 12.47
N LEU A 39 -9.68 -10.52 11.37
CA LEU A 39 -11.15 -10.61 11.27
C LEU A 39 -11.73 -11.61 12.27
N THR A 40 -11.12 -12.79 12.37
CA THR A 40 -11.55 -13.84 13.30
C THR A 40 -11.39 -13.38 14.75
N ALA A 41 -10.30 -12.68 15.08
CA ALA A 41 -10.09 -12.11 16.41
C ALA A 41 -11.10 -11.01 16.78
N ALA A 42 -11.48 -10.16 15.83
CA ALA A 42 -12.50 -9.12 16.02
C ALA A 42 -13.93 -9.70 16.15
N GLY A 43 -14.14 -10.89 15.58
CA GLY A 43 -15.41 -11.61 15.62
C GLY A 43 -16.48 -11.05 14.69
N PRO A 44 -17.62 -11.76 14.50
CA PRO A 44 -18.64 -11.42 13.50
C PRO A 44 -19.36 -10.09 13.75
N GLN A 45 -19.32 -9.61 14.99
CA GLN A 45 -20.10 -8.45 15.45
C GLN A 45 -19.42 -7.14 15.07
N ALA A 46 -18.11 -7.15 14.82
CA ALA A 46 -17.35 -5.99 14.35
C ALA A 46 -17.91 -5.40 13.04
N HIS A 47 -18.60 -6.23 12.24
CA HIS A 47 -19.21 -5.82 10.98
C HIS A 47 -20.73 -5.98 11.01
N GLY A 48 -21.38 -5.89 12.18
CA GLY A 48 -22.85 -6.01 12.28
C GLY A 48 -23.41 -7.35 11.78
N GLY A 49 -22.62 -8.42 11.86
CA GLY A 49 -23.00 -9.76 11.43
C GLY A 49 -22.88 -10.03 9.91
N ARG A 50 -22.69 -8.99 9.08
CA ARG A 50 -22.46 -9.15 7.63
C ARG A 50 -21.06 -9.71 7.34
N LEU A 51 -20.90 -10.28 6.14
CA LEU A 51 -19.58 -10.62 5.62
C LEU A 51 -18.81 -9.33 5.29
N PRO A 52 -17.49 -9.29 5.53
CA PRO A 52 -16.69 -8.12 5.21
C PRO A 52 -16.56 -7.97 3.68
N ASP A 53 -16.60 -6.72 3.22
CA ASP A 53 -16.31 -6.36 1.83
C ASP A 53 -14.84 -5.93 1.64
N ALA A 54 -14.47 -5.57 0.42
CA ALA A 54 -13.08 -5.22 0.10
C ALA A 54 -12.59 -3.96 0.85
N ARG A 55 -13.48 -3.03 1.18
CA ARG A 55 -13.14 -1.82 1.95
C ARG A 55 -12.90 -2.16 3.40
N ASP A 56 -13.74 -3.01 3.99
CA ASP A 56 -13.53 -3.50 5.36
C ASP A 56 -12.16 -4.19 5.47
N ILE A 57 -11.86 -5.10 4.54
CA ILE A 57 -10.60 -5.85 4.51
C ILE A 57 -9.40 -4.91 4.34
N ARG A 58 -9.50 -3.91 3.44
CA ARG A 58 -8.51 -2.83 3.28
C ARG A 58 -8.48 -1.83 4.42
N GLY A 59 -9.40 -1.88 5.38
CA GLY A 59 -9.36 -1.07 6.60
C GLY A 59 -8.55 -1.74 7.71
N ILE A 60 -8.38 -3.05 7.64
CA ILE A 60 -7.71 -3.83 8.68
C ILE A 60 -6.20 -3.62 8.61
N ARG A 61 -5.56 -3.35 9.75
CA ARG A 61 -4.12 -3.14 9.88
C ARG A 61 -3.57 -4.07 10.96
N PRO A 62 -3.27 -5.34 10.65
CA PRO A 62 -2.75 -6.26 11.66
C PRO A 62 -1.33 -5.85 12.06
N ASP A 63 -1.11 -5.54 13.34
CA ASP A 63 0.20 -5.09 13.85
C ASP A 63 1.31 -6.09 13.53
N ALA A 64 1.07 -7.38 13.80
CA ALA A 64 2.04 -8.45 13.52
C ALA A 64 2.43 -8.54 12.03
N LEU A 65 1.51 -8.20 11.13
CA LEU A 65 1.81 -8.14 9.70
C LEU A 65 2.65 -6.91 9.37
N ARG A 66 2.30 -5.75 9.92
CA ARG A 66 3.06 -4.50 9.75
C ARG A 66 4.51 -4.68 10.23
N GLU A 67 4.72 -5.20 11.43
CA GLU A 67 6.05 -5.48 11.99
C GLU A 67 6.86 -6.44 11.12
N ARG A 68 6.24 -7.53 10.65
CA ARG A 68 6.90 -8.51 9.78
C ARG A 68 7.30 -7.89 8.44
N LEU A 69 6.45 -7.04 7.86
CA LEU A 69 6.75 -6.33 6.62
C LEU A 69 7.87 -5.31 6.84
N ALA A 70 7.86 -4.58 7.96
CA ALA A 70 8.91 -3.64 8.34
C ALA A 70 10.27 -4.33 8.41
N VAL A 71 10.36 -5.51 9.05
CA VAL A 71 11.58 -6.33 9.09
C VAL A 71 12.03 -6.74 7.68
N ALA A 72 11.11 -7.22 6.84
CA ALA A 72 11.42 -7.63 5.47
C ALA A 72 11.91 -6.46 4.59
N LEU A 73 11.37 -5.26 4.80
CA LEU A 73 11.72 -4.03 4.10
C LEU A 73 13.09 -3.49 4.53
N ARG A 74 13.42 -3.53 5.83
CA ARG A 74 14.76 -3.16 6.35
C ARG A 74 15.89 -4.01 5.74
N GLY A 75 15.59 -5.27 5.39
CA GLY A 75 16.54 -6.17 4.74
C GLY A 75 16.74 -5.93 3.24
N GLN A 76 16.00 -5.00 2.62
CA GLN A 76 16.11 -4.75 1.19
C GLN A 76 17.29 -3.83 0.84
N ARG A 77 17.76 -3.93 -0.40
CA ARG A 77 18.78 -3.03 -0.94
C ARG A 77 18.27 -1.58 -0.97
N PRO A 78 19.13 -0.57 -0.79
CA PRO A 78 18.71 0.84 -0.74
C PRO A 78 17.80 1.30 -1.89
N PRO A 79 17.99 0.91 -3.16
CA PRO A 79 17.08 1.31 -4.24
C PRO A 79 15.63 0.82 -4.06
N VAL A 80 15.46 -0.40 -3.55
CA VAL A 80 14.14 -1.01 -3.30
C VAL A 80 13.45 -0.28 -2.15
N TRP A 81 14.19 -0.04 -1.08
CA TRP A 81 13.74 0.68 0.09
C TRP A 81 13.32 2.13 -0.25
N ARG A 82 14.17 2.87 -0.97
CA ARG A 82 13.88 4.27 -1.37
C ARG A 82 12.64 4.38 -2.24
N LEU A 83 12.42 3.43 -3.15
CA LEU A 83 11.19 3.40 -3.94
C LEU A 83 9.96 3.12 -3.07
N ALA A 84 10.04 2.16 -2.13
CA ALA A 84 8.94 1.89 -1.21
C ALA A 84 8.61 3.12 -0.34
N ALA A 85 9.63 3.80 0.20
CA ALA A 85 9.46 5.06 0.94
C ALA A 85 8.81 6.16 0.10
N ALA A 86 9.25 6.33 -1.15
CA ALA A 86 8.65 7.30 -2.07
C ALA A 86 7.17 6.98 -2.37
N LEU A 87 6.84 5.70 -2.58
CA LEU A 87 5.46 5.25 -2.81
C LEU A 87 4.57 5.45 -1.58
N ALA A 88 5.09 5.22 -0.37
CA ALA A 88 4.33 5.42 0.87
C ALA A 88 3.99 6.90 1.07
N VAL A 89 4.96 7.80 0.85
CA VAL A 89 4.75 9.25 0.96
C VAL A 89 3.80 9.77 -0.13
N LEU A 90 4.01 9.39 -1.39
CA LEU A 90 3.20 9.88 -2.51
C LEU A 90 1.80 9.23 -2.57
N GLY A 91 1.64 8.04 -1.99
CA GLY A 91 0.38 7.31 -1.92
C GLY A 91 -0.60 7.81 -0.86
N GLY A 92 -0.33 8.96 -0.23
CA GLY A 92 -1.11 9.55 0.84
C GLY A 92 -2.60 9.79 0.48
N ASP A 93 -3.44 9.27 1.38
CA ASP A 93 -4.90 9.32 1.51
C ASP A 93 -5.78 8.80 0.34
N PRO A 94 -6.52 7.68 0.50
CA PRO A 94 -7.56 7.26 -0.44
C PRO A 94 -8.73 8.25 -0.58
N GLY A 95 -8.82 9.28 0.27
CA GLY A 95 -9.83 10.36 0.18
C GLY A 95 -9.76 11.20 -1.11
N HIS A 96 -8.61 11.24 -1.79
CA HIS A 96 -8.40 11.96 -3.05
C HIS A 96 -7.99 11.06 -4.22
N ALA A 97 -8.30 9.76 -4.11
CA ALA A 97 -8.17 8.82 -5.22
C ALA A 97 -9.30 9.06 -6.25
N GLU A 98 -9.35 10.27 -6.81
CA GLU A 98 -10.09 10.48 -8.04
C GLU A 98 -9.41 9.69 -9.18
N ALA A 99 -10.29 9.05 -9.95
CA ALA A 99 -10.15 8.24 -11.16
C ALA A 99 -8.73 7.96 -11.75
N PRO A 100 -8.49 6.76 -12.30
CA PRO A 100 -7.37 6.49 -13.20
C PRO A 100 -7.60 7.16 -14.58
N GLY A 101 -7.84 8.48 -14.60
CA GLY A 101 -8.19 9.27 -15.78
C GLY A 101 -7.06 10.14 -16.32
N ASP A 102 -6.34 10.91 -15.49
CA ASP A 102 -5.67 12.12 -16.01
C ASP A 102 -4.21 12.27 -15.55
N THR A 103 -3.41 11.21 -15.57
CA THR A 103 -1.95 11.38 -15.52
C THR A 103 -1.25 10.38 -16.44
N GLU A 104 -1.74 10.28 -17.67
CA GLU A 104 -0.90 10.03 -18.85
C GLU A 104 -0.33 11.38 -19.37
N SER A 105 0.10 12.28 -18.47
CA SER A 105 1.10 13.24 -18.91
C SER A 105 2.40 12.47 -19.06
N ALA A 106 3.03 12.58 -20.22
CA ALA A 106 4.27 11.93 -20.65
C ALA A 106 5.52 12.34 -19.81
N GLY A 107 5.34 12.47 -18.49
CA GLY A 107 6.32 12.87 -17.52
C GLY A 107 6.88 11.66 -16.75
N GLU A 108 8.06 11.89 -16.22
CA GLU A 108 8.83 10.95 -15.42
C GLU A 108 8.13 10.59 -14.09
N ASP A 109 8.15 9.31 -13.72
CA ASP A 109 7.48 8.75 -12.54
C ASP A 109 7.90 9.49 -11.24
N PRO A 110 6.97 10.20 -10.55
CA PRO A 110 7.32 11.01 -9.39
C PRO A 110 7.91 10.18 -8.24
N ALA A 111 7.52 8.91 -8.11
CA ALA A 111 8.08 8.03 -7.09
C ALA A 111 9.53 7.66 -7.40
N ALA A 112 9.86 7.44 -8.68
CA ALA A 112 11.23 7.18 -9.10
C ALA A 112 12.13 8.40 -8.90
N ARG A 113 11.65 9.60 -9.26
CA ARG A 113 12.36 10.86 -9.03
C ARG A 113 12.61 11.12 -7.56
N LEU A 114 11.60 10.94 -6.71
CA LEU A 114 11.72 11.11 -5.27
C LEU A 114 12.69 10.09 -4.65
N ALA A 115 12.72 8.87 -5.19
CA ALA A 115 13.66 7.83 -4.80
C ALA A 115 15.09 8.05 -5.36
N GLY A 116 15.27 8.97 -6.30
CA GLY A 116 16.55 9.21 -6.99
C GLY A 116 16.96 8.06 -7.91
N LEU A 117 15.98 7.39 -8.53
CA LEU A 117 16.20 6.22 -9.39
C LEU A 117 16.04 6.59 -10.86
N ASP A 118 16.95 6.09 -11.68
CA ASP A 118 16.78 6.07 -13.13
C ASP A 118 15.77 4.99 -13.56
N ALA A 119 15.52 4.90 -14.88
CA ALA A 119 14.56 3.95 -15.43
C ALA A 119 14.90 2.48 -15.09
N THR A 120 16.19 2.13 -15.09
CA THR A 120 16.69 0.77 -14.81
C THR A 120 16.52 0.42 -13.34
N GLY A 121 16.99 1.29 -12.44
CA GLY A 121 16.87 1.13 -10.99
C GLY A 121 15.42 1.06 -10.54
N ARG A 122 14.54 1.89 -11.15
CA ARG A 122 13.10 1.82 -10.95
C ARG A 122 12.53 0.47 -11.36
N ALA A 123 12.84 -0.01 -12.58
CA ALA A 123 12.33 -1.28 -13.08
C ALA A 123 12.77 -2.46 -12.19
N GLU A 124 14.02 -2.46 -11.73
CA GLU A 124 14.51 -3.47 -10.80
C GLU A 124 13.81 -3.42 -9.44
N ALA A 125 13.67 -2.22 -8.86
CA ALA A 125 13.02 -2.04 -7.57
C ALA A 125 11.54 -2.46 -7.62
N VAL A 126 10.81 -2.06 -8.66
CA VAL A 126 9.42 -2.51 -8.91
C VAL A 126 9.36 -4.03 -9.04
N ARG A 127 10.26 -4.65 -9.81
CA ARG A 127 10.32 -6.11 -9.95
C ARG A 127 10.56 -6.81 -8.62
N VAL A 128 11.43 -6.28 -7.76
CA VAL A 128 11.65 -6.83 -6.42
C VAL A 128 10.40 -6.72 -5.57
N LEU A 129 9.79 -5.53 -5.48
CA LEU A 129 8.59 -5.31 -4.67
C LEU A 129 7.40 -6.16 -5.16
N ARG A 130 7.24 -6.36 -6.48
CA ARG A 130 6.25 -7.29 -7.05
C ARG A 130 6.52 -8.75 -6.70
N ARG A 131 7.78 -9.19 -6.73
CA ARG A 131 8.14 -10.56 -6.31
C ARG A 131 7.89 -10.81 -4.83
N LEU A 132 8.00 -9.76 -4.02
CA LEU A 132 7.57 -9.77 -2.62
C LEU A 132 6.05 -9.63 -2.45
N GLY A 133 5.31 -9.48 -3.56
CA GLY A 133 3.86 -9.31 -3.60
C GLY A 133 3.36 -8.04 -2.91
N LEU A 134 4.21 -7.02 -2.77
CA LEU A 134 3.89 -5.77 -2.08
C LEU A 134 3.18 -4.76 -2.98
N LEU A 135 3.31 -4.92 -4.30
CA LEU A 135 2.67 -4.05 -5.29
C LEU A 135 1.52 -4.78 -5.98
N ALA A 136 0.45 -4.02 -6.26
CA ALA A 136 -0.62 -4.46 -7.13
C ALA A 136 -0.14 -4.63 -8.59
N GLU A 137 -0.86 -5.44 -9.34
CA GLU A 137 -0.69 -5.56 -10.79
C GLU A 137 -1.11 -4.26 -11.50
N GLY A 138 -0.41 -3.92 -12.57
CA GLY A 138 -0.70 -2.73 -13.39
C GLY A 138 0.54 -1.92 -13.77
N PRO A 139 0.40 -0.94 -14.67
CA PRO A 139 1.53 -0.15 -15.17
C PRO A 139 2.10 0.78 -14.10
N VAL A 140 1.25 1.32 -13.22
CA VAL A 140 1.63 2.23 -12.14
C VAL A 140 1.87 1.42 -10.87
N PRO A 141 3.06 1.52 -10.24
CA PRO A 141 3.34 0.82 -8.99
C PRO A 141 2.48 1.40 -7.87
N ARG A 142 1.63 0.56 -7.27
CA ARG A 142 0.79 0.90 -6.12
C ARG A 142 0.88 -0.22 -5.11
N PHE A 143 0.87 0.08 -3.81
CA PHE A 143 0.82 -0.97 -2.81
C PHE A 143 -0.46 -1.78 -2.93
N VAL A 144 -0.32 -3.09 -2.77
CA VAL A 144 -1.46 -4.01 -2.81
C VAL A 144 -2.43 -3.76 -1.65
N HIS A 145 -1.88 -3.36 -0.50
CA HIS A 145 -2.63 -3.16 0.73
C HIS A 145 -1.98 -2.03 1.54
N PRO A 146 -2.75 -1.13 2.18
CA PRO A 146 -2.15 0.05 2.79
C PRO A 146 -1.24 -0.25 3.99
N VAL A 147 -1.41 -1.39 4.67
CA VAL A 147 -0.48 -1.87 5.71
C VAL A 147 0.99 -1.95 5.25
N VAL A 148 1.25 -2.04 3.94
CA VAL A 148 2.60 -1.98 3.40
C VAL A 148 3.18 -0.57 3.51
N ALA A 149 2.38 0.46 3.25
CA ALA A 149 2.78 1.85 3.48
C ALA A 149 3.02 2.10 4.97
N ASP A 150 2.13 1.62 5.85
CA ASP A 150 2.30 1.75 7.30
C ASP A 150 3.62 1.10 7.77
N ALA A 151 3.98 -0.07 7.23
CA ALA A 151 5.24 -0.75 7.55
C ALA A 151 6.49 0.02 7.06
N VAL A 152 6.37 0.69 5.92
CA VAL A 152 7.42 1.59 5.41
C VAL A 152 7.53 2.83 6.30
N GLU A 153 6.43 3.43 6.69
CA GLU A 153 6.43 4.59 7.59
C GLU A 153 7.03 4.25 8.96
N GLU A 154 6.73 3.07 9.52
CA GLU A 154 7.30 2.58 10.80
C GLU A 154 8.82 2.41 10.74
N THR A 155 9.39 2.28 9.55
CA THR A 155 10.83 2.08 9.36
C THR A 155 11.59 3.36 9.01
N LEU A 156 10.88 4.45 8.71
CA LEU A 156 11.45 5.77 8.51
C LEU A 156 11.62 6.50 9.83
N ALA A 157 12.79 7.10 10.07
CA ALA A 157 12.92 8.03 11.18
C ALA A 157 12.03 9.26 10.95
N PRO A 158 11.47 9.89 12.00
CA PRO A 158 10.58 11.05 11.83
C PRO A 158 11.20 12.19 11.02
N ALA A 159 12.50 12.45 11.20
CA ALA A 159 13.23 13.47 10.45
C ALA A 159 13.36 13.11 8.95
N GLU A 160 13.59 11.82 8.64
CA GLU A 160 13.69 11.33 7.27
C GLU A 160 12.33 11.38 6.56
N ALA A 161 11.26 10.99 7.26
CA ALA A 161 9.90 11.08 6.75
C ALA A 161 9.52 12.54 6.42
N ARG A 162 9.84 13.48 7.32
CA ARG A 162 9.59 14.92 7.10
C ARG A 162 10.36 15.46 5.90
N ASP A 163 11.65 15.14 5.78
CA ASP A 163 12.45 15.54 4.62
C ASP A 163 11.91 14.95 3.30
N LEU A 164 11.50 13.69 3.32
CA LEU A 164 10.93 13.02 2.15
C LEU A 164 9.59 13.65 1.73
N ARG A 165 8.72 14.00 2.68
CA ARG A 165 7.45 14.73 2.44
C ARG A 165 7.69 16.13 1.87
N LEU A 166 8.67 16.88 2.38
CA LEU A 166 9.06 18.18 1.83
C LEU A 166 9.52 18.06 0.37
N ARG A 167 10.38 17.08 0.07
CA ARG A 167 10.82 16.80 -1.30
C ARG A 167 9.66 16.36 -2.20
N ALA A 168 8.73 15.56 -1.69
CA ALA A 168 7.53 15.16 -2.41
C ALA A 168 6.64 16.38 -2.76
N ALA A 169 6.39 17.28 -1.81
CA ALA A 169 5.62 18.50 -2.03
C ALA A 169 6.25 19.38 -3.13
N LEU A 170 7.57 19.56 -3.09
CA LEU A 170 8.30 20.32 -4.11
C LEU A 170 8.19 19.65 -5.49
N LEU A 171 8.36 18.33 -5.58
CA LEU A 171 8.23 17.59 -6.84
C LEU A 171 6.82 17.68 -7.42
N LEU A 172 5.79 17.56 -6.58
CA LEU A 172 4.39 17.67 -7.00
C LEU A 172 4.10 19.08 -7.52
N HIS A 173 4.52 20.11 -6.80
CA HIS A 173 4.34 21.50 -7.20
C HIS A 173 5.05 21.82 -8.52
N GLN A 174 6.32 21.42 -8.66
CA GLN A 174 7.10 21.62 -9.89
C GLN A 174 6.56 20.80 -11.07
N GLY A 175 5.96 19.64 -10.80
CA GLY A 175 5.32 18.80 -11.81
C GLY A 175 3.95 19.28 -12.28
N GLY A 176 3.44 20.40 -11.75
CA GLY A 176 2.13 20.95 -12.10
C GLY A 176 0.95 20.16 -11.54
N HIS A 177 1.18 19.33 -10.51
CA HIS A 177 0.09 18.66 -9.80
C HIS A 177 -0.75 19.69 -9.01
N PRO A 178 -2.03 19.36 -8.69
CA PRO A 178 -2.88 20.22 -7.86
C PRO A 178 -2.18 20.64 -6.56
N ALA A 179 -2.35 21.91 -6.17
CA ALA A 179 -1.68 22.48 -5.00
C ALA A 179 -2.07 21.75 -3.70
N GLU A 180 -3.28 21.21 -3.65
CA GLU A 180 -3.82 20.39 -2.57
C GLU A 180 -2.93 19.16 -2.32
N ARG A 181 -2.44 18.50 -3.39
CA ARG A 181 -1.54 17.35 -3.24
C ARG A 181 -0.19 17.72 -2.64
N ALA A 182 0.34 18.90 -2.96
CA ALA A 182 1.57 19.38 -2.34
C ALA A 182 1.32 19.78 -0.87
N ALA A 183 0.16 20.40 -0.58
CA ALA A 183 -0.24 20.78 0.77
C ALA A 183 -0.45 19.56 1.68
N ASP A 184 -1.11 18.49 1.20
CA ASP A 184 -1.33 17.24 1.94
C ASP A 184 -0.01 16.66 2.47
N GLN A 185 1.06 16.73 1.67
CA GLN A 185 2.38 16.26 2.08
C GLN A 185 2.98 17.11 3.21
N LEU A 186 2.70 18.42 3.23
CA LEU A 186 3.20 19.34 4.26
C LEU A 186 2.38 19.28 5.56
N LEU A 187 1.12 18.89 5.46
CA LEU A 187 0.17 18.82 6.59
C LEU A 187 0.16 17.44 7.27
N ALA A 188 0.66 16.40 6.61
CA ALA A 188 0.87 15.10 7.23
C ALA A 188 2.01 15.18 8.27
N VAL A 189 1.65 15.36 9.53
CA VAL A 189 2.54 15.44 10.72
C VAL A 189 2.47 14.15 11.53
#